data_AF-A0A1G4KH12-F1
#
_entry.id   AF-A0A1G4KH12-F1
#
_cell.length_a   1.000
_cell.length_b   1.000
_cell.length_c   1.000
_cell.angle_alpha   90.00
_cell.angle_beta   90.00
_cell.angle_gamma   90.00
#
_symmetry.space_group_name_H-M   'P 1'
#
loop_
_entity.id
_entity.type
_entity.pdbx_description
1 polymer ?
#
loop_
_entity_poly.entity_id
_entity_poly.type
_entity_poly.pdbx_seq_one_letter_code
_entity_poly.pdbx_strand_id
1 'polypeptide(L)'
;MDAAEKLVDDYKKQGHFDRLKNEFFTRNNDALQGGNLENHVRARVDSVVKEMVEKDELLLFKNRGSTSALIEAQLLKDDYRRLDKEPVKIADAIQNGLETSSLKEQVRHQLEELAQANPD
;
A
#
# COMPACT_ATOMS: atom_id res chain seq x y z
N MET A 1 4.08 22.58 -19.68
CA MET A 1 4.11 21.71 -18.49
C MET A 1 4.56 22.59 -17.36
N ASP A 2 3.77 22.67 -16.28
CA ASP A 2 4.10 23.51 -15.13
C ASP A 2 5.40 23.00 -14.49
N ALA A 3 6.25 23.89 -13.95
CA ALA A 3 7.47 23.50 -13.26
C ALA A 3 7.17 22.54 -12.10
N ALA A 4 6.03 22.74 -11.43
CA ALA A 4 5.54 21.84 -10.40
C ALA A 4 5.19 20.44 -10.92
N GLU A 5 4.55 20.34 -12.10
CA GLU A 5 4.23 19.04 -12.72
C GLU A 5 5.51 18.28 -13.11
N LYS A 6 6.49 19.00 -13.68
CA LYS A 6 7.78 18.42 -14.06
C LYS A 6 8.54 17.89 -12.84
N LEU A 7 8.55 18.65 -11.74
CA LEU A 7 9.19 18.23 -10.49
C LEU A 7 8.53 16.97 -9.90
N VAL A 8 7.20 16.89 -9.94
CA VAL A 8 6.46 15.69 -9.49
C VAL A 8 6.78 14.48 -10.37
N ASP A 9 6.84 14.66 -11.69
CA ASP A 9 7.17 13.58 -12.61
C ASP A 9 8.61 13.10 -12.43
N ASP A 10 9.56 14.02 -12.22
CA ASP A 10 10.96 13.66 -11.97
C ASP A 10 11.13 12.96 -10.62
N TYR A 11 10.41 13.42 -9.58
CA TYR A 11 10.35 12.74 -8.29
C TYR A 11 9.84 11.30 -8.40
N LYS A 12 8.77 11.08 -9.17
CA LYS A 12 8.21 9.74 -9.43
C LYS A 12 9.18 8.87 -10.23
N LYS A 13 9.77 9.40 -11.31
CA LYS A 13 10.71 8.67 -12.18
C LYS A 13 11.96 8.19 -11.45
N GLN A 14 12.44 8.95 -10.46
CA GLN A 14 13.60 8.56 -9.67
C GLN A 14 13.31 7.47 -8.62
N GLY A 15 12.04 7.07 -8.46
CA GLY A 15 11.63 5.99 -7.57
C GLY A 15 11.62 6.37 -6.09
N HIS A 16 11.71 7.66 -5.75
CA HIS A 16 11.65 8.13 -4.36
C HIS A 16 10.33 7.74 -3.69
N PHE A 17 9.23 7.91 -4.41
CA PHE A 17 7.90 7.50 -3.94
C PHE A 17 7.84 5.99 -3.64
N ASP A 18 8.35 5.15 -4.55
CA ASP A 18 8.32 3.70 -4.36
C ASP A 18 9.22 3.25 -3.20
N ARG A 19 10.37 3.90 -3.00
CA ARG A 19 11.23 3.64 -1.83
C ARG A 19 10.52 4.00 -0.53
N LEU A 20 9.94 5.20 -0.43
CA LEU A 20 9.21 5.63 0.76
C LEU A 20 8.01 4.72 1.05
N LYS A 21 7.26 4.33 0.02
CA LYS A 21 6.17 3.37 0.14
C LYS A 21 6.67 2.03 0.70
N ASN A 22 7.75 1.48 0.14
CA ASN A 22 8.32 0.23 0.62
C ASN A 22 8.82 0.33 2.05
N GLU A 23 9.52 1.40 2.41
CA GLU A 23 9.95 1.64 3.79
C GLU A 23 8.76 1.73 4.74
N PHE A 24 7.70 2.44 4.33
CA PHE A 24 6.48 2.56 5.12
C PHE A 24 5.86 1.19 5.45
N PHE A 25 5.74 0.31 4.45
CA PHE A 25 5.14 -1.02 4.66
C PHE A 25 6.06 -2.03 5.37
N THR A 26 7.38 -1.87 5.23
CA THR A 26 8.38 -2.83 5.75
C THR A 26 8.90 -2.48 7.14
N ARG A 27 8.83 -1.21 7.55
CA ARG A 27 9.19 -0.79 8.91
C ARG A 27 8.30 -1.47 9.94
N ASN A 28 8.89 -1.83 11.08
CA ASN A 28 8.16 -2.37 12.21
C ASN A 28 7.11 -1.36 12.66
N ASN A 29 5.90 -1.84 12.89
CA ASN A 29 4.80 -1.02 13.36
C ASN A 29 4.51 -1.43 14.80
N ASP A 30 4.64 -0.50 15.75
CA ASP A 30 4.46 -0.80 17.17
C ASP A 30 3.04 -1.29 17.52
N ALA A 31 2.04 -0.96 16.68
CA ALA A 31 0.68 -1.49 16.79
C ALA A 31 0.56 -2.97 16.35
N LEU A 32 1.55 -3.48 15.61
CA LEU A 32 1.63 -4.85 15.13
C LEU A 32 2.74 -5.57 15.90
N GLN A 33 2.43 -6.19 17.05
CA GLN A 33 3.34 -6.91 17.96
C GLN A 33 4.58 -7.57 17.30
N GLY A 34 5.64 -6.81 17.02
CA GLY A 34 6.88 -7.29 16.39
C GLY A 34 6.84 -7.57 14.88
N GLY A 35 5.80 -7.11 14.17
CA GLY A 35 5.64 -7.27 12.72
C GLY A 35 5.60 -5.94 11.95
N ASN A 36 5.60 -6.03 10.64
CA ASN A 36 5.40 -4.89 9.75
C ASN A 36 4.03 -4.97 9.06
N LEU A 37 3.60 -3.84 8.50
CA LEU A 37 2.29 -3.73 7.86
C LEU A 37 2.18 -4.66 6.64
N GLU A 38 3.27 -4.86 5.90
CA GLU A 38 3.31 -5.78 4.75
C GLU A 38 2.93 -7.22 5.14
N ASN A 39 3.55 -7.76 6.19
CA ASN A 39 3.29 -9.12 6.64
C ASN A 39 1.86 -9.27 7.16
N HIS A 40 1.34 -8.24 7.83
CA HIS A 40 -0.04 -8.23 8.29
C HIS A 40 -1.04 -8.24 7.13
N VAL A 41 -0.84 -7.37 6.13
CA VAL A 41 -1.65 -7.33 4.91
C VAL A 41 -1.61 -8.68 4.19
N ARG A 42 -0.43 -9.29 4.03
CA ARG A 42 -0.27 -10.60 3.40
C ARG A 42 -1.07 -11.68 4.13
N ALA A 43 -0.91 -11.78 5.45
CA ALA A 43 -1.64 -12.76 6.26
C ALA A 43 -3.16 -12.57 6.17
N ARG A 44 -3.62 -11.31 6.12
CA ARG A 44 -5.04 -10.97 5.97
C ARG A 44 -5.57 -11.36 4.59
N VAL A 45 -4.84 -11.07 3.53
CA VAL A 45 -5.18 -11.50 2.16
C VAL A 45 -5.30 -13.01 2.09
N ASP A 46 -4.33 -13.75 2.64
CA ASP A 46 -4.36 -15.22 2.68
C ASP A 46 -5.62 -15.74 3.40
N SER A 47 -5.98 -15.13 4.53
CA SER A 47 -7.20 -15.47 5.27
C SER A 47 -8.45 -15.22 4.44
N VAL A 48 -8.55 -14.05 3.79
CA VAL A 48 -9.73 -13.69 3.00
C VAL A 48 -9.86 -14.56 1.76
N VAL A 49 -8.76 -14.86 1.08
CA VAL A 49 -8.73 -15.80 -0.05
C VAL A 49 -9.26 -17.16 0.38
N LYS A 50 -8.78 -17.70 1.52
CA LYS A 50 -9.28 -18.96 2.08
C LYS A 50 -10.78 -18.90 2.38
N GLU A 51 -11.24 -17.85 3.08
CA GLU A 51 -12.67 -17.66 3.38
C GLU A 51 -13.54 -17.58 2.11
N MET A 52 -13.02 -16.98 1.03
CA MET A 52 -13.73 -16.85 -0.25
C MET A 52 -13.80 -18.18 -0.98
N VAL A 53 -12.69 -18.93 -0.98
CA VAL A 53 -12.59 -20.26 -1.58
C VAL A 53 -13.47 -21.29 -0.86
N GLU A 54 -13.51 -21.26 0.48
CA GLU A 54 -14.39 -22.14 1.26
C GLU A 54 -15.88 -21.87 1.00
N LYS A 55 -16.24 -20.61 0.72
CA LYS A 55 -17.63 -20.22 0.41
C LYS A 55 -18.03 -20.53 -1.02
N ASP A 56 -17.07 -20.57 -1.93
CA ASP A 56 -17.28 -20.88 -3.34
C ASP A 56 -16.13 -21.74 -3.87
N GLU A 57 -16.26 -23.06 -3.70
CA GLU A 57 -15.27 -24.03 -4.18
C GLU A 57 -15.07 -23.95 -5.71
N LEU A 58 -16.00 -23.36 -6.48
CA LEU A 58 -15.82 -23.13 -7.93
C LEU A 58 -14.63 -22.21 -8.24
N LEU A 59 -14.16 -21.43 -7.26
CA LEU A 59 -12.93 -20.65 -7.36
C LEU A 59 -11.68 -21.55 -7.45
N LEU A 60 -11.71 -22.78 -6.92
CA LEU A 60 -10.61 -23.75 -7.04
C LEU A 60 -10.51 -24.37 -8.44
N PHE A 61 -11.65 -24.50 -9.13
CA PHE A 61 -11.74 -25.20 -10.41
C PHE A 61 -11.48 -24.29 -11.62
N LYS A 62 -11.29 -22.98 -11.41
CA LYS A 62 -10.88 -22.03 -12.45
C LYS A 62 -9.36 -21.96 -12.57
N ASN A 63 -8.86 -21.57 -13.75
CA ASN A 63 -7.43 -21.34 -13.96
C ASN A 63 -6.89 -20.34 -12.92
N ARG A 64 -5.69 -20.58 -12.37
CA ARG A 64 -5.09 -19.75 -11.31
C ARG A 64 -5.17 -18.24 -11.57
N GLY A 65 -4.93 -17.82 -12.82
CA GLY A 65 -5.02 -16.41 -13.21
C GLY A 65 -6.44 -15.83 -13.18
N SER A 66 -7.48 -16.61 -13.52
CA SER A 66 -8.86 -16.12 -13.46
C SER A 66 -9.42 -16.12 -12.04
N THR A 67 -8.97 -17.04 -11.18
CA THR A 67 -9.31 -17.03 -9.75
C THR A 67 -8.75 -15.79 -9.04
N SER A 68 -7.47 -15.47 -9.24
CA SER A 68 -6.86 -14.25 -8.65
C SER A 68 -7.58 -12.98 -9.10
N ALA A 69 -7.87 -12.86 -10.41
CA ALA A 69 -8.57 -11.69 -10.94
C ALA A 69 -10.00 -11.53 -10.39
N LEU A 70 -10.72 -12.64 -10.17
CA LEU A 70 -12.06 -12.60 -9.56
C LEU A 70 -12.01 -12.17 -8.10
N ILE A 71 -11.04 -12.68 -7.34
CA ILE A 71 -10.84 -12.32 -5.94
C ILE A 71 -10.48 -10.84 -5.83
N GLU A 72 -9.50 -10.37 -6.61
CA GLU A 72 -9.11 -8.96 -6.66
C GLU A 72 -10.28 -8.05 -7.03
N ALA A 73 -11.05 -8.40 -8.06
CA ALA A 73 -12.23 -7.65 -8.46
C ALA A 73 -13.28 -7.57 -7.34
N GLN A 74 -13.44 -8.64 -6.55
CA GLN A 74 -14.39 -8.66 -5.44
C GLN A 74 -13.90 -7.88 -4.23
N LEU A 75 -12.60 -7.92 -3.94
CA LEU A 75 -11.98 -7.07 -2.91
C LEU A 75 -12.09 -5.59 -3.27
N LEU A 76 -11.81 -5.23 -4.53
CA LEU A 76 -11.93 -3.87 -5.03
C LEU A 76 -13.37 -3.36 -4.98
N LYS A 77 -14.36 -4.20 -5.35
CA LYS A 77 -15.79 -3.85 -5.26
C LYS A 77 -16.26 -3.54 -3.84
N ASP A 78 -15.62 -4.14 -2.84
CA ASP A 78 -15.91 -3.91 -1.42
C ASP A 78 -14.97 -2.88 -0.80
N ASP A 79 -14.25 -2.10 -1.63
CA ASP A 79 -13.28 -1.08 -1.20
C ASP A 79 -12.30 -1.62 -0.14
N TYR A 80 -11.87 -2.87 -0.33
CA TYR A 80 -10.96 -3.60 0.55
C TYR A 80 -11.43 -3.78 2.01
N ARG A 81 -12.70 -3.49 2.34
CA ARG A 81 -13.26 -3.62 3.70
C ARG A 81 -13.11 -5.01 4.31
N ARG A 82 -13.04 -6.05 3.47
CA ARG A 82 -12.78 -7.44 3.92
C ARG A 82 -11.41 -7.62 4.53
N LEU A 83 -10.43 -6.84 4.09
CA LEU A 83 -9.09 -6.83 4.66
C LEU A 83 -9.09 -6.06 6.00
N ASP A 84 -9.90 -5.02 6.11
CA ASP A 84 -9.99 -4.15 7.28
C ASP A 84 -10.81 -4.77 8.42
N LYS A 85 -10.19 -5.57 9.29
CA LYS A 85 -10.83 -6.22 10.44
C LYS A 85 -10.06 -5.99 11.75
N GLU A 86 -10.80 -5.94 12.85
CA GLU A 86 -10.23 -5.94 14.21
C GLU A 86 -9.31 -7.16 14.45
N PRO A 87 -8.24 -7.01 15.26
CA PRO A 87 -7.91 -5.84 16.09
C PRO A 87 -7.11 -4.74 15.39
N VAL A 88 -6.76 -4.91 14.11
CA VAL A 88 -5.91 -3.96 13.37
C VAL A 88 -6.57 -3.61 12.06
N LYS A 89 -7.10 -2.38 12.00
CA LYS A 89 -7.58 -1.79 10.76
C LYS A 89 -6.40 -1.33 9.92
N ILE A 90 -6.22 -1.97 8.77
CA ILE A 90 -5.18 -1.65 7.78
C ILE A 90 -5.37 -0.22 7.28
N ALA A 91 -6.62 0.21 7.05
CA ALA A 91 -6.90 1.56 6.57
C ALA A 91 -6.42 2.62 7.58
N ASP A 92 -6.76 2.43 8.85
CA ASP A 92 -6.33 3.31 9.95
C ASP A 92 -4.81 3.28 10.12
N ALA A 93 -4.18 2.11 10.01
CA ALA A 93 -2.73 1.98 10.09
C ALA A 93 -2.02 2.74 8.95
N ILE A 94 -2.55 2.68 7.72
CA ILE A 94 -2.05 3.46 6.59
C ILE A 94 -2.25 4.95 6.84
N GLN A 95 -3.46 5.36 7.24
CA GLN A 95 -3.78 6.77 7.44
C GLN A 95 -2.93 7.40 8.54
N ASN A 96 -2.84 6.77 9.72
CA ASN A 96 -2.00 7.22 10.83
C ASN A 96 -0.52 7.31 10.41
N GLY A 97 -0.08 6.34 9.60
CA GLY A 97 1.23 6.35 8.98
C GLY A 97 1.50 7.55 8.07
N LEU A 98 0.56 7.86 7.19
CA LEU A 98 0.64 9.01 6.27
C LEU A 98 0.49 10.36 6.98
N GLU A 99 -0.22 10.40 8.11
CA GLU A 99 -0.38 11.60 8.93
C GLU A 99 0.83 11.88 9.82
N THR A 100 1.75 10.93 9.95
CA THR A 100 2.99 11.14 10.70
C THR A 100 3.79 12.25 10.00
N SER A 101 4.05 13.33 10.73
CA SER A 101 4.76 14.53 10.26
C SER A 101 6.09 14.22 9.57
N SER A 102 6.76 13.16 10.00
CA SER A 102 8.04 12.73 9.44
C SER A 102 7.99 12.30 7.97
N LEU A 103 6.89 11.72 7.48
CA LEU A 103 6.80 11.27 6.07
C LEU A 103 6.58 12.47 5.13
N LYS A 104 5.72 13.40 5.55
CA LYS A 104 5.47 14.65 4.81
C LYS A 104 6.73 15.52 4.76
N GLU A 105 7.47 15.59 5.86
CA GLU A 105 8.76 16.30 5.91
C GLU A 105 9.81 15.65 5.02
N GLN A 106 9.90 14.31 4.98
CA GLN A 106 10.81 13.59 4.08
C GLN A 106 10.50 13.86 2.60
N VAL A 107 9.21 13.77 2.20
CA VAL A 107 8.80 14.08 0.83
C VAL A 107 9.12 15.52 0.48
N ARG A 108 8.85 16.46 1.39
CA ARG A 108 9.16 17.88 1.19
C ARG A 108 10.66 18.11 0.97
N HIS A 109 11.50 17.56 1.85
CA HIS A 109 12.95 17.71 1.74
C HIS A 109 13.48 17.19 0.41
N GLN A 110 13.03 16.01 -0.02
CA GLN A 110 13.44 15.42 -1.29
C GLN A 110 13.00 16.26 -2.51
N LEU A 111 11.80 16.85 -2.44
CA LEU A 111 11.32 17.76 -3.50
C LEU A 111 12.13 19.07 -3.52
N GLU A 112 12.49 19.62 -2.36
CA GLU A 112 13.34 20.80 -2.23
C GLU A 112 14.76 20.53 -2.79
N GLU A 113 15.35 19.37 -2.50
CA GLU A 113 16.63 18.94 -3.07
C GLU A 113 16.57 18.80 -4.59
N LEU A 114 15.48 18.23 -5.13
CA LEU A 114 15.29 18.08 -6.57
C LEU A 114 15.08 19.40 -7.29
N ALA A 115 14.38 20.35 -6.66
CA ALA A 115 14.20 21.70 -7.17
C ALA A 115 15.53 22.47 -7.17
N GLN A 116 16.39 22.27 -6.18
CA GLN A 116 17.72 22.87 -6.12
C GLN A 116 18.70 22.22 -7.11
N ALA A 117 18.58 20.92 -7.38
CA ALA A 117 19.40 20.19 -8.33
C ALA A 117 19.02 20.45 -9.80
N ASN A 118 17.80 20.90 -10.05
CA ASN A 118 17.31 21.36 -11.36
C ASN A 118 16.84 22.82 -11.27
N PRO A 119 17.75 23.78 -11.04
CA PRO A 119 17.38 25.19 -11.14
C PRO A 119 17.04 25.46 -12.62
N ASP A 120 15.86 26.02 -12.87
CA ASP A 120 15.41 26.40 -14.22
C ASP A 120 16.46 27.22 -15.00
#